data_AF-A0A5C7QEF9-F1
#
_entry.id   AF-A0A5C7QEF9-F1
#
_cell.length_a   1.000
_cell.length_b   1.000
_cell.length_c   1.000
_cell.angle_alpha   90.00
_cell.angle_beta   90.00
_cell.angle_gamma   90.00
#
_symmetry.space_group_name_H-M   'P 1'
#
loop_
_entity.id
_entity.type
_entity.pdbx_description
1 polymer ?
#
loop_
_entity_poly.entity_id
_entity_poly.type
_entity_poly.pdbx_seq_one_letter_code
_entity_poly.pdbx_strand_id
1 'polypeptide(L)' 'MQPLSLTLKGFRGIRDGLGRDSLTLDLERLADGAELVVIAGANGRGKTTVMDNMHPLC' A
#
# COMPACT_ATOMS: atom_id res chain seq x y z
N MET A 1 8.16 -14.32 -5.16
CA MET A 1 8.73 -13.07 -4.57
C MET A 1 7.71 -12.56 -3.56
N GLN A 2 8.11 -12.30 -2.32
CA GLN A 2 7.21 -11.80 -1.27
C GLN A 2 7.60 -10.35 -0.93
N PRO A 3 6.72 -9.36 -1.11
CA PRO A 3 7.02 -7.99 -0.74
C PRO A 3 7.00 -7.86 0.79
N LEU A 4 8.10 -7.36 1.38
CA LEU A 4 8.24 -7.19 2.83
C LEU A 4 7.75 -5.82 3.31
N SER A 5 8.04 -4.78 2.53
CA SER A 5 7.59 -3.43 2.82
C SER A 5 7.30 -2.67 1.54
N LEU A 6 6.42 -1.67 1.64
CA LEU A 6 6.11 -0.74 0.57
C LEU A 6 6.13 0.67 1.13
N THR A 7 6.92 1.56 0.52
CA THR A 7 6.90 2.98 0.84
C THR A 7 6.50 3.78 -0.40
N LEU A 8 5.40 4.51 -0.29
CA LEU A 8 4.87 5.39 -1.32
C LEU A 8 5.05 6.83 -0.86
N LYS A 9 5.85 7.63 -1.59
CA LYS A 9 6.07 9.05 -1.29
C LYS A 9 5.74 9.90 -2.50
N GLY A 10 4.96 10.97 -2.30
CA GLY A 10 4.57 11.90 -3.37
C GLY A 10 3.41 11.42 -4.27
N PHE A 11 2.84 10.24 -3.99
CA PHE A 11 1.75 9.69 -4.78
C PHE A 11 0.44 10.45 -4.54
N ARG A 12 -0.18 10.93 -5.64
CA ARG A 12 -1.45 11.66 -5.59
C ARG A 12 -2.57 10.85 -4.92
N GLY A 13 -2.69 9.56 -5.24
CA GLY A 13 -3.74 8.71 -4.67
C GLY A 13 -3.63 8.52 -3.14
N ILE A 14 -2.43 8.61 -2.58
CA ILE A 14 -2.20 8.59 -1.13
C ILE A 14 -2.52 9.95 -0.52
N ARG A 15 -2.08 11.04 -1.17
CA ARG A 15 -2.35 12.41 -0.70
C ARG A 15 -3.83 12.74 -0.70
N ASP A 16 -4.49 12.59 -1.84
CA ASP A 16 -5.91 12.90 -2.01
C ASP A 16 -6.78 11.90 -1.22
N GLY A 17 -6.35 10.64 -1.13
CA GLY A 17 -7.09 9.58 -0.48
C GLY A 17 -6.96 9.51 1.04
N LEU A 18 -5.78 9.79 1.59
CA LEU A 18 -5.48 9.63 3.02
C LEU A 18 -5.03 10.94 3.69
N GLY A 19 -4.83 12.02 2.95
CA GLY A 19 -4.32 13.28 3.49
C GLY A 19 -2.85 13.19 3.93
N ARG A 20 -2.08 12.25 3.36
CA ARG A 20 -0.68 11.99 3.75
C ARG A 20 0.26 12.11 2.55
N ASP A 21 1.43 12.72 2.76
CA ASP A 21 2.46 12.82 1.72
C ASP A 21 3.26 11.53 1.53
N SER A 22 3.22 10.65 2.53
CA SER A 22 3.80 9.32 2.47
C SER A 22 2.94 8.26 3.16
N LEU A 23 3.06 7.03 2.68
CA LEU A 23 2.51 5.83 3.29
C LEU A 23 3.61 4.76 3.31
N THR A 24 3.88 4.19 4.48
CA THR A 24 4.73 3.01 4.63
C THR A 24 3.87 1.88 5.17
N LEU A 25 3.93 0.74 4.50
CA LEU A 25 3.29 -0.50 4.91
C LEU A 25 4.38 -1.53 5.20
N ASP A 26 4.38 -2.05 6.42
CA ASP A 26 5.16 -3.23 6.79
C ASP A 26 4.27 -4.45 6.51
N LEU A 27 4.48 -5.08 5.36
CA LEU A 27 3.59 -6.13 4.85
C LEU A 27 3.79 -7.44 5.60
N GLU A 28 4.99 -7.71 6.11
CA GLU A 28 5.25 -8.86 6.96
C GLU A 28 4.44 -8.76 8.25
N ARG A 29 4.51 -7.61 8.93
CA ARG A 29 3.74 -7.37 10.16
C ARG A 29 2.24 -7.26 9.93
N LEU A 30 1.82 -6.68 8.80
CA LEU A 30 0.39 -6.52 8.48
C LEU A 30 -0.27 -7.83 8.04
N ALA A 31 0.48 -8.71 7.36
CA ALA A 31 -0.03 -10.01 6.95
C ALA A 31 0.01 -11.03 8.10
N ASP A 32 1.00 -10.96 8.99
CA ASP A 32 1.14 -11.84 10.16
C ASP A 32 0.97 -13.33 9.81
N GLY A 33 1.62 -13.76 8.72
CA GLY A 33 1.55 -15.13 8.23
C GLY A 33 0.25 -15.51 7.51
N ALA A 34 -0.68 -14.59 7.29
CA ALA A 34 -1.89 -14.84 6.52
C ALA A 34 -1.57 -15.19 5.06
N GLU A 35 -2.25 -16.21 4.54
CA GLU A 35 -2.16 -16.61 3.12
C GLU A 35 -2.81 -15.57 2.20
N LEU A 36 -3.86 -14.88 2.68
CA LEU A 36 -4.60 -13.89 1.92
C LEU A 36 -4.95 -12.68 2.79
N VAL A 37 -4.66 -11.49 2.27
CA VAL A 37 -4.97 -10.20 2.91
C VAL A 37 -5.84 -9.37 1.98
N VAL A 38 -6.78 -8.62 2.56
CA VAL A 38 -7.67 -7.73 1.83
C VAL A 38 -7.35 -6.27 2.17
N ILE A 39 -7.19 -5.44 1.15
CA ILE A 39 -7.10 -3.98 1.31
C ILE A 39 -8.50 -3.40 1.21
N ALA A 40 -9.07 -3.02 2.37
CA ALA A 40 -10.39 -2.41 2.46
C ALA A 40 -10.34 -0.88 2.56
N GLY A 41 -11.46 -0.23 2.24
CA GLY A 41 -11.64 1.22 2.39
C GLY A 41 -12.59 1.82 1.35
N ALA A 42 -13.08 3.03 1.63
CA ALA A 42 -13.98 3.75 0.71
C ALA A 42 -13.32 4.04 -0.66
N ASN A 43 -14.14 4.41 -1.65
CA ASN A 43 -13.65 4.84 -2.96
C ASN A 43 -12.76 6.08 -2.82
N GLY A 44 -11.72 6.17 -3.66
CA GLY A 44 -10.74 7.25 -3.61
C GLY A 44 -9.70 7.16 -2.50
N ARG A 45 -9.70 6.13 -1.63
CA ARG A 45 -8.76 6.01 -0.50
C ARG A 45 -7.37 5.47 -0.83
N GLY A 46 -6.96 5.48 -2.10
CA GLY A 46 -5.62 5.07 -2.51
C GLY A 46 -5.37 3.56 -2.60
N LYS A 47 -6.42 2.71 -2.55
CA LYS A 47 -6.29 1.24 -2.61
C LYS A 47 -5.58 0.77 -3.89
N THR A 48 -6.03 1.24 -5.05
CA THR A 48 -5.41 0.92 -6.34
C THR A 48 -3.97 1.41 -6.39
N THR A 49 -3.67 2.59 -5.82
CA THR A 49 -2.28 3.09 -5.73
C THR A 49 -1.37 2.15 -4.95
N VAL A 50 -1.86 1.53 -3.86
CA VAL A 50 -1.09 0.51 -3.13
C VAL A 50 -0.88 -0.74 -3.99
N MET A 51 -1.95 -1.26 -4.61
CA MET A 51 -1.87 -2.49 -5.42
C MET A 51 -0.98 -2.33 -6.65
N ASP A 52 -1.10 -1.22 -7.38
CA ASP A 52 -0.32 -0.95 -8.59
C ASP A 52 1.18 -0.84 -8.32
N ASN A 53 1.57 -0.53 -7.09
CA ASN A 53 2.98 -0.39 -6.69
C ASN A 53 3.49 -1.59 -5.88
N MET A 54 2.74 -2.70 -5.81
CA MET A 54 3.15 -3.92 -5.11
C MET A 54 4.06 -4.79 -5.98
N HIS A 55 5.06 -4.16 -6.60
CA HIS A 55 6.11 -4.81 -7.37
C HIS A 55 7.43 -4.06 -7.12
N PRO A 56 8.60 -4.70 -7.29
CA PRO A 56 9.87 -3.99 -7.25
C PRO A 56 9.94 -2.94 -8.36
N LEU A 57 10.51 -1.78 -8.07
CA LEU A 57 10.95 -0.83 -9.08
C LEU A 57 12.39 -1.19 -9.44
N CYS A 58 12.65 -1.43 -10.72
CA CYS A 58 13.95 -1.79 -11.27
C CYS A 58 14.93 -0.61 -11.21
#